data_AF-A0A4R4XNA8-F1
#
_entry.id   AF-A0A4R4XNA8-F1
#
_cell.length_a   1.000
_cell.length_b   1.000
_cell.length_c   1.000
_cell.angle_alpha   90.00
_cell.angle_beta   90.00
_cell.angle_gamma   90.00
#
_symmetry.space_group_name_H-M   'P 1'
#
loop_
_entity.id
_entity.type
_entity.pdbx_description
1 polymer ?
#
loop_
_entity_poly.entity_id
_entity_poly.type
_entity_poly.pdbx_seq_one_letter_code
_entity_poly.pdbx_strand_id
1 'polypeptide(L)'
;MSSNDRMSSSTTPGTTSSSPPNATASTRPTAPTGLYGFAAPSLTGPYEPLNGSGLVIRNPAAEPDQAYAWLVLPDLHVVSFADYRSHQGRDLRHAKAAQARVDFGGTIAPMLKLTLDGMATSVIAASGRAHGNV
;
A
#
# COMPACT_ATOMS: atom_id res chain seq x y z
N MET A 1 -50.18 -64.19 -9.43
CA MET A 1 -49.89 -63.22 -10.52
C MET A 1 -49.19 -62.02 -9.90
N SER A 2 -47.93 -61.80 -10.31
CA SER A 2 -46.99 -60.67 -10.13
C SER A 2 -46.95 -59.86 -8.83
N SER A 3 -45.82 -59.90 -8.10
CA SER A 3 -44.68 -58.92 -8.16
C SER A 3 -44.97 -57.68 -7.29
N ASN A 4 -44.11 -57.16 -6.42
CA ASN A 4 -42.65 -57.17 -6.37
C ASN A 4 -42.18 -56.89 -4.93
N ASP A 5 -41.07 -57.50 -4.55
CA ASP A 5 -40.26 -57.20 -3.38
C ASP A 5 -39.38 -55.96 -3.59
N ARG A 6 -38.98 -55.39 -2.43
CA ARG A 6 -37.65 -54.83 -2.10
C ARG A 6 -37.35 -53.33 -2.29
N MET A 7 -36.77 -52.84 -1.18
CA MET A 7 -35.85 -51.73 -0.99
C MET A 7 -36.42 -50.31 -0.99
N SER A 8 -36.43 -49.70 0.19
CA SER A 8 -36.23 -48.26 0.32
C SER A 8 -35.31 -48.01 1.50
N SER A 9 -34.10 -47.58 1.15
CA SER A 9 -33.01 -47.12 1.98
C SER A 9 -33.43 -45.92 2.85
N SER A 10 -33.20 -46.01 4.15
CA SER A 10 -33.28 -44.86 5.06
C SER A 10 -32.02 -43.99 4.89
N THR A 11 -32.14 -42.92 4.11
CA THR A 11 -31.11 -41.89 4.00
C THR A 11 -31.25 -40.91 5.15
N THR A 12 -30.21 -40.83 5.99
CA THR A 12 -30.03 -39.83 7.05
C THR A 12 -30.02 -38.41 6.45
N PRO A 13 -30.69 -37.41 7.04
CA PRO A 13 -30.60 -36.03 6.57
C PRO A 13 -29.20 -35.46 6.80
N GLY A 14 -28.54 -35.06 5.71
CA GLY A 14 -27.27 -34.35 5.76
C GLY A 14 -27.42 -32.99 6.44
N THR A 15 -26.51 -32.71 7.37
CA THR A 15 -26.39 -31.39 8.02
C THR A 15 -25.82 -30.42 6.99
N THR A 16 -26.68 -29.62 6.35
CA THR A 16 -26.23 -28.50 5.53
C THR A 16 -25.65 -27.43 6.45
N SER A 17 -24.33 -27.33 6.52
CA SER A 17 -23.64 -26.17 7.11
C SER A 17 -23.88 -24.97 6.19
N SER A 18 -24.95 -24.22 6.44
CA SER A 18 -25.15 -22.91 5.85
C SER A 18 -24.15 -21.95 6.50
N SER A 19 -23.08 -21.62 5.76
CA SER A 19 -22.25 -20.47 6.12
C SER A 19 -23.16 -19.23 6.17
N PRO A 20 -23.12 -18.43 7.26
CA PRO A 20 -23.98 -17.26 7.34
C PRO A 20 -23.60 -16.27 6.21
N PRO A 21 -24.59 -15.75 5.47
CA PRO A 21 -24.32 -14.69 4.52
C PRO A 21 -23.98 -13.41 5.30
N ASN A 22 -22.95 -12.72 4.83
CA ASN A 22 -22.61 -11.35 5.19
C ASN A 22 -21.87 -11.17 6.53
N ALA A 23 -20.66 -11.70 6.62
CA ALA A 23 -19.63 -11.00 7.39
C ALA A 23 -19.33 -9.69 6.65
N THR A 24 -19.86 -8.58 7.15
CA THR A 24 -19.43 -7.25 6.72
C THR A 24 -17.91 -7.20 6.86
N ALA A 25 -17.21 -7.03 5.75
CA ALA A 25 -15.76 -6.89 5.77
C ALA A 25 -15.43 -5.69 6.68
N SER A 26 -14.90 -5.98 7.87
CA SER A 26 -14.35 -4.96 8.75
C SER A 26 -13.33 -4.20 7.92
N THR A 27 -13.65 -2.96 7.55
CA THR A 27 -12.77 -2.14 6.72
C THR A 27 -11.63 -1.69 7.61
N ARG A 28 -10.66 -2.58 7.78
CA ARG A 28 -9.41 -2.29 8.48
C ARG A 28 -8.79 -1.08 7.75
N PRO A 29 -8.41 -0.01 8.48
CA PRO A 29 -7.74 1.13 7.87
C PRO A 29 -6.53 0.62 7.09
N THR A 30 -6.54 0.83 5.77
CA THR A 30 -5.40 0.46 4.93
C THR A 30 -4.32 1.52 5.15
N ALA A 31 -3.15 1.09 5.62
CA ALA A 31 -2.00 1.98 5.77
C ALA A 31 -1.65 2.54 4.38
N PRO A 32 -1.45 3.86 4.23
CA PRO A 32 -1.12 4.43 2.93
C PRO A 32 0.27 3.98 2.48
N THR A 33 0.43 3.84 1.17
CA THR A 33 1.74 3.69 0.53
C THR A 33 2.60 4.91 0.85
N GLY A 34 3.81 4.67 1.34
CA GLY A 34 4.65 5.74 1.88
C GLY A 34 5.93 5.25 2.53
N LEU A 35 6.75 6.21 2.95
CA LEU A 35 7.92 5.97 3.79
C LEU A 35 7.50 5.97 5.25
N TYR A 36 7.91 4.94 5.99
CA TYR A 36 7.76 4.86 7.44
C TYR A 36 9.12 4.86 8.11
N GLY A 37 9.22 5.42 9.32
CA GLY A 37 10.46 5.53 10.05
C GLY A 37 10.28 5.48 11.57
N PHE A 38 11.34 5.05 12.23
CA PHE A 38 11.43 4.90 13.68
C PHE A 38 12.79 5.42 14.14
N ALA A 39 12.86 5.93 15.36
CA ALA A 39 14.11 6.38 15.97
C ALA A 39 14.28 5.77 17.36
N ALA A 40 15.54 5.60 17.76
CA ALA A 40 15.92 5.01 19.04
C ALA A 40 17.23 5.64 19.55
N PRO A 41 17.46 5.66 20.88
CA PRO A 41 18.73 6.10 21.45
C PRO A 41 19.87 5.10 21.21
N SER A 42 19.56 3.85 20.85
CA SER A 42 20.53 2.80 20.56
C SER A 42 20.09 1.96 19.36
N LEU A 43 21.05 1.28 18.71
CA LEU A 43 20.77 0.42 17.56
C LEU A 43 19.71 -0.65 17.86
N THR A 44 19.68 -1.15 19.09
CA THR A 44 18.76 -2.19 19.55
C THR A 44 17.45 -1.65 20.16
N GLY A 45 17.23 -0.34 20.13
CA GLY A 45 16.00 0.29 20.62
C GLY A 45 16.11 0.92 22.01
N PRO A 46 14.96 1.18 22.67
CA PRO A 46 13.60 1.00 22.12
C PRO A 46 13.34 1.95 20.94
N TYR A 47 12.67 1.44 19.90
CA TYR A 47 12.30 2.25 18.75
C TYR A 47 10.92 2.89 18.96
N GLU A 48 10.86 4.20 18.73
CA GLU A 48 9.61 4.95 18.72
C GLU A 48 9.25 5.37 17.29
N PRO A 49 7.96 5.31 16.92
CA PRO A 49 7.50 5.74 15.61
C PRO A 49 7.67 7.25 15.42
N LEU A 50 8.31 7.66 14.32
CA LEU A 50 8.36 9.06 13.92
C LEU A 50 6.93 9.59 13.65
N ASN A 51 6.67 10.87 13.94
CA ASN A 51 5.35 11.48 13.81
C ASN A 51 4.22 10.73 14.57
N GLY A 52 4.57 9.97 15.62
CA GLY A 52 3.64 9.18 16.45
C GLY A 52 3.00 7.97 15.78
N SER A 53 3.08 7.84 14.45
CA SER A 53 2.50 6.73 13.68
C SER A 53 3.51 5.93 12.86
N GLY A 54 4.73 6.47 12.73
CA GLY A 54 5.78 5.98 11.87
C GLY A 54 5.70 6.61 10.47
N LEU A 55 4.58 7.21 10.07
CA LEU A 55 4.40 7.75 8.72
C LEU A 55 5.23 9.03 8.52
N VAL A 56 6.20 8.98 7.60
CA VAL A 56 7.09 10.11 7.26
C VAL A 56 6.69 10.75 5.94
N ILE A 57 6.47 9.95 4.90
CA ILE A 57 5.99 10.41 3.58
C ILE A 57 4.75 9.62 3.24
N ARG A 58 3.70 10.29 2.77
CA ARG A 58 2.48 9.68 2.28
C ARG A 58 2.26 10.03 0.82
N ASN A 59 2.00 9.04 -0.03
CA ASN A 59 1.44 9.34 -1.35
C ASN A 59 0.07 10.04 -1.18
N PRO A 60 -0.26 11.04 -2.02
CA PRO A 60 -1.57 11.66 -2.02
C PRO A 60 -2.68 10.62 -2.20
N ALA A 61 -3.82 10.79 -1.52
CA ALA A 61 -4.92 9.83 -1.61
C ALA A 61 -5.49 9.68 -3.03
N ALA A 62 -5.41 10.73 -3.84
CA ALA A 62 -5.83 10.70 -5.24
C ALA A 62 -4.85 9.96 -6.17
N GLU A 63 -3.60 9.78 -5.72
CA GLU A 63 -2.49 9.21 -6.48
C GLU A 63 -1.70 8.23 -5.56
N PRO A 64 -2.36 7.18 -5.03
CA PRO A 64 -1.82 6.39 -3.92
C PRO A 64 -0.58 5.57 -4.30
N ASP A 65 -0.38 5.33 -5.60
CA ASP A 65 0.70 4.51 -6.14
C ASP A 65 1.70 5.33 -6.96
N GLN A 66 1.70 6.66 -6.87
CA GLN A 66 2.56 7.50 -7.73
C GLN A 66 4.06 7.34 -7.50
N ALA A 67 4.47 6.91 -6.30
CA ALA A 67 5.87 6.75 -5.94
C ALA A 67 6.08 5.55 -5.02
N TYR A 68 7.24 4.91 -5.14
CA TYR A 68 7.64 3.77 -4.32
C TYR A 68 9.17 3.71 -4.14
N ALA A 69 9.63 2.75 -3.31
CA ALA A 69 11.06 2.48 -3.06
C ALA A 69 11.85 3.71 -2.59
N TRP A 70 11.37 4.36 -1.52
CA TRP A 70 12.04 5.52 -0.93
C TRP A 70 13.38 5.15 -0.29
N LEU A 71 14.42 5.87 -0.69
CA LEU A 71 15.75 5.85 -0.10
C LEU A 71 16.04 7.22 0.52
N VAL A 72 16.21 7.27 1.84
CA VAL A 72 16.66 8.47 2.54
C VAL A 72 18.18 8.50 2.52
N LEU A 73 18.75 9.58 2.01
CA LEU A 73 20.19 9.83 1.95
C LEU A 73 20.70 10.52 3.24
N PRO A 74 22.01 10.48 3.53
CA PRO A 74 22.56 11.09 4.75
C PRO A 74 22.30 12.59 4.92
N ASP A 75 22.04 13.31 3.83
CA ASP A 75 21.71 14.75 3.83
C ASP A 75 20.20 15.03 3.83
N LEU A 76 19.40 14.00 4.13
CA LEU A 76 17.93 14.00 4.19
C LEU A 76 17.22 14.22 2.86
N HIS A 77 17.93 14.16 1.73
CA HIS A 77 17.25 13.98 0.46
C HIS A 77 16.62 12.59 0.38
N VAL A 78 15.49 12.50 -0.32
CA VAL A 78 14.79 11.24 -0.56
C VAL A 78 14.67 11.02 -2.04
N VAL A 79 15.20 9.88 -2.49
CA VAL A 79 15.04 9.38 -3.85
C VAL A 79 13.94 8.33 -3.84
N SER A 80 13.10 8.34 -4.86
CA SER A 80 12.07 7.32 -5.08
C SER A 80 11.86 7.11 -6.58
N PHE A 81 11.14 6.05 -6.91
CA PHE A 81 10.78 5.70 -8.26
C PHE A 81 9.33 6.12 -8.53
N ALA A 82 9.08 6.72 -9.69
CA ALA A 82 7.74 7.03 -10.19
C ALA A 82 7.07 5.74 -10.69
N ASP A 83 6.10 5.26 -9.91
CA ASP A 83 5.42 3.99 -10.16
C ASP A 83 4.18 4.21 -11.03
N TYR A 84 2.97 4.23 -10.48
CA TYR A 84 1.74 4.34 -11.27
C TYR A 84 1.03 5.67 -11.07
N ARG A 85 0.68 6.36 -12.16
CA ARG A 85 -0.22 7.51 -12.12
C ARG A 85 -1.67 7.04 -12.25
N SER A 86 -2.45 7.20 -11.20
CA SER A 86 -3.87 6.92 -11.22
C SER A 86 -4.61 8.09 -11.88
N HIS A 87 -4.84 7.99 -13.19
CA HIS A 87 -5.79 8.88 -13.83
C HIS A 87 -7.19 8.63 -13.24
N GLN A 88 -7.77 9.67 -12.64
CA GLN A 88 -9.16 9.69 -12.15
C GLN A 88 -9.45 8.68 -11.02
N GLY A 89 -8.47 8.34 -10.19
CA GLY A 89 -8.67 7.45 -9.03
C GLY A 89 -8.95 5.99 -9.40
N ARG A 90 -8.57 5.56 -10.61
CA ARG A 90 -8.63 4.16 -11.02
C ARG A 90 -7.58 3.34 -10.26
N ASP A 91 -8.00 2.20 -9.71
CA ASP A 91 -7.07 1.24 -9.10
C ASP A 91 -6.38 0.40 -10.18
N LEU A 92 -5.13 0.75 -10.49
CA LEU A 92 -4.36 0.10 -11.55
C LEU A 92 -3.91 -1.32 -11.18
N ARG A 93 -3.96 -1.71 -9.91
CA ARG A 93 -3.64 -3.07 -9.45
C ARG A 93 -4.60 -4.11 -10.01
N HIS A 94 -5.80 -3.69 -10.36
CA HIS A 94 -6.86 -4.50 -10.95
C HIS A 94 -7.08 -4.22 -12.45
N ALA A 95 -6.29 -3.33 -13.05
CA ALA A 95 -6.40 -3.02 -14.46
C ALA A 95 -5.78 -4.13 -15.34
N LYS A 96 -6.19 -4.18 -16.61
CA LYS A 96 -5.50 -5.03 -17.59
C LYS A 96 -4.05 -4.56 -17.70
N ALA A 97 -3.10 -5.49 -17.78
CA ALA A 97 -1.67 -5.16 -17.80
C ALA A 97 -1.29 -4.16 -18.91
N ALA A 98 -1.93 -4.23 -20.08
CA ALA A 98 -1.70 -3.27 -21.16
C ALA A 98 -2.13 -1.84 -20.80
N GLN A 99 -3.18 -1.68 -20.00
CA GLN A 99 -3.65 -0.38 -19.53
C GLN A 99 -2.75 0.15 -18.41
N ALA A 100 -2.41 -0.70 -17.42
CA ALA A 100 -1.52 -0.32 -16.33
C ALA A 100 -0.16 0.17 -16.85
N ARG A 101 0.39 -0.47 -17.88
CA ARG A 101 1.67 -0.08 -18.49
C ARG A 101 1.67 1.31 -19.13
N VAL A 102 0.52 1.82 -19.58
CA VAL A 102 0.43 3.18 -20.15
C VAL A 102 0.71 4.23 -19.09
N ASP A 103 0.32 3.94 -17.85
CA ASP A 103 0.37 4.88 -16.73
C ASP A 103 1.59 4.63 -15.81
N PHE A 104 2.46 3.70 -16.19
CA PHE A 104 3.68 3.38 -15.46
C PHE A 104 4.80 4.38 -15.78
N GLY A 105 5.34 5.01 -14.74
CA GLY A 105 6.36 6.05 -14.85
C GLY A 105 7.73 5.51 -15.28
N GLY A 106 8.21 4.41 -14.69
CA GLY A 106 9.44 3.78 -15.18
C GLY A 106 10.73 4.56 -14.88
N THR A 107 10.70 5.60 -14.05
CA THR A 107 11.81 6.56 -13.89
C THR A 107 11.92 7.11 -12.46
N ILE A 108 12.94 7.92 -12.18
CA ILE A 108 13.13 8.59 -10.89
C ILE A 108 12.05 9.67 -10.70
N ALA A 109 11.40 9.66 -9.53
CA ALA A 109 10.44 10.70 -9.14
C ALA A 109 11.17 11.98 -8.72
N PRO A 110 10.49 13.16 -8.71
CA PRO A 110 11.07 14.38 -8.17
C PRO A 110 11.60 14.16 -6.74
N MET A 111 12.85 14.56 -6.52
CA MET A 111 13.48 14.42 -5.20
C MET A 111 12.77 15.27 -4.15
N LEU A 112 12.65 14.71 -2.96
CA LEU A 112 12.13 15.40 -1.79
C LEU A 112 13.29 15.66 -0.82
N LYS A 113 13.08 16.56 0.13
CA LYS A 113 13.97 16.70 1.28
C LYS A 113 13.15 16.62 2.57
N LEU A 114 13.68 15.91 3.56
CA LEU A 114 13.09 15.83 4.88
C LEU A 114 13.69 16.89 5.81
N THR A 115 12.89 17.34 6.76
CA THR A 115 13.37 17.96 7.99
C THR A 115 13.18 16.98 9.14
N LEU A 116 14.07 17.03 10.12
CA LEU A 116 13.97 16.27 11.37
C LEU A 116 14.05 17.24 12.55
N ASP A 117 13.12 17.14 13.48
CA ASP A 117 13.13 17.83 14.78
C ASP A 117 12.73 16.83 15.87
N GLY A 118 13.75 16.21 16.48
CA GLY A 118 13.56 15.08 17.39
C GLY A 118 12.78 13.94 16.72
N MET A 119 11.55 13.72 17.19
CA MET A 119 10.64 12.67 16.69
C MET A 119 9.69 13.15 15.59
N ALA A 120 9.74 14.44 15.23
CA ALA A 120 8.92 15.03 14.18
C ALA A 120 9.69 15.11 12.86
N THR A 121 8.99 14.84 11.77
CA THR A 121 9.52 14.92 10.41
C THR A 121 8.55 15.66 9.49
N SER A 122 9.07 16.37 8.51
CA SER A 122 8.25 17.00 7.48
C SER A 122 8.93 16.90 6.11
N VAL A 123 8.12 16.98 5.05
CA VAL A 123 8.60 17.03 3.66
C VAL A 123 8.65 18.48 3.21
N ILE A 124 9.78 18.89 2.66
CA ILE A 124 9.92 20.12 1.89
C ILE A 124 10.30 19.77 0.45
N ALA A 125 9.86 20.58 -0.51
CA ALA A 125 10.31 20.43 -1.89
C ALA A 125 11.83 20.59 -1.93
N ALA A 126 12.53 19.63 -2.53
CA ALA A 126 13.95 19.83 -2.81
C ALA A 126 14.03 21.03 -3.78
N SER A 127 14.69 22.11 -3.34
CA SER A 127 14.90 23.27 -4.20
C SER A 127 15.70 22.82 -5.42
N GLY A 128 15.04 22.77 -6.58
CA GLY A 128 15.66 22.36 -7.81
C GLY A 128 16.78 23.34 -8.16
N ARG A 129 18.04 22.91 -8.06
CA ARG A 129 19.07 23.52 -8.88
C ARG A 129 18.82 23.01 -10.29
N ALA A 130 18.24 23.85 -11.15
CA ALA A 130 18.32 23.64 -12.58
C ALA A 130 19.79 23.38 -12.90
N HIS A 131 20.09 22.20 -13.45
CA HIS A 131 21.40 21.94 -14.01
C HIS A 131 21.64 23.02 -15.07
N GLY A 132 22.56 23.93 -14.78
CA GLY A 132 22.98 24.93 -15.75
C GLY A 132 23.58 24.18 -16.94
N ASN A 133 23.07 24.45 -18.14
CA ASN A 133 23.74 24.07 -19.37
C ASN A 133 25.17 24.61 -19.32
N VAL A 134 26.13 23.70 -19.46
CA VAL A 134 27.47 24.02 -19.97
C VAL A 134 27.39 23.99 -21.49
#